data_AF-A0A1N5U0R1-F1
#
_entry.id   AF-A0A1N5U0R1-F1
#
_cell.length_a   1.000
_cell.length_b   1.000
_cell.length_c   1.000
_cell.angle_alpha   90.00
_cell.angle_beta   90.00
_cell.angle_gamma   90.00
#
_symmetry.space_group_name_H-M   'P 1'
#
loop_
_entity.id
_entity.type
_entity.pdbx_description
1 polymer ?
#
loop_
_entity_poly.entity_id
_entity_poly.type
_entity_poly.pdbx_seq_one_letter_code
_entity_poly.pdbx_strand_id
1 'polypeptide(L)'
;MSVSALPFSSLSISVPPFSFTEVLYELSTDPLLFLVFLIPVLMVVIYFIILKINALRRKVDSEPTLIQEKETFKLPEDYINEEMLYVQNRDYDHFELNLEESSRKIKALSKYLTRKARKYRRMKYRITYTASERMKKKLAEKMQKEFKEIMSVYATIQKVTIDLDLSRIKEE
;
A
#
# COMPACT_ATOMS: atom_id res chain seq x y z
N MET A 1 -71.26 10.20 18.28
CA MET A 1 -71.37 9.71 19.68
C MET A 1 -70.82 8.28 19.71
N SER A 2 -69.85 8.07 20.60
CA SER A 2 -69.19 6.82 21.04
C SER A 2 -68.99 5.65 20.05
N VAL A 3 -67.73 5.46 19.64
CA VAL A 3 -67.20 4.13 19.30
C VAL A 3 -66.41 3.65 20.51
N SER A 4 -66.90 2.58 21.14
CA SER A 4 -66.30 1.93 22.31
C SER A 4 -65.00 1.23 21.93
N ALA A 5 -63.89 1.64 22.54
CA ALA A 5 -62.60 0.96 22.44
C ALA A 5 -62.59 -0.31 23.31
N LEU A 6 -62.23 -1.45 22.73
CA LEU A 6 -61.97 -2.70 23.44
C LEU A 6 -60.61 -2.62 24.16
N PRO A 7 -60.45 -3.16 25.38
CA PRO A 7 -59.19 -3.11 26.11
C PRO A 7 -58.22 -4.19 25.62
N PHE A 8 -57.05 -3.79 25.13
CA PHE A 8 -55.90 -4.67 24.96
C PHE A 8 -55.32 -5.01 26.34
N SER A 9 -55.39 -6.28 26.71
CA SER A 9 -54.71 -6.83 27.88
C SER A 9 -53.19 -6.78 27.67
N SER A 10 -52.50 -6.01 28.50
CA SER A 10 -51.04 -5.92 28.52
C SER A 10 -50.44 -7.19 29.11
N LEU A 11 -49.86 -8.07 28.28
CA LEU A 11 -48.90 -9.06 28.74
C LEU A 11 -47.64 -8.32 29.23
N SER A 12 -47.42 -8.32 30.54
CA SER A 12 -46.15 -7.89 31.13
C SER A 12 -45.10 -8.99 30.92
N ILE A 13 -44.17 -8.76 30.00
CA ILE A 13 -42.97 -9.58 29.87
C ILE A 13 -42.02 -9.18 31.00
N SER A 14 -41.92 -10.04 32.02
CA SER A 14 -40.91 -9.95 33.08
C SER A 14 -39.56 -10.32 32.48
N VAL A 15 -38.69 -9.34 32.27
CA VAL A 15 -37.27 -9.57 31.96
C VAL A 15 -36.55 -9.74 33.30
N PRO A 16 -35.96 -10.91 33.60
CA PRO A 16 -35.25 -11.09 34.86
C PRO A 16 -34.09 -10.09 34.96
N PRO A 17 -33.79 -9.57 36.17
CA PRO A 17 -32.68 -8.66 36.37
C PRO A 17 -31.36 -9.39 36.09
N PHE A 18 -30.56 -8.85 35.19
CA PHE A 18 -29.23 -9.37 34.88
C PHE A 18 -28.32 -9.26 36.12
N SER A 19 -27.90 -10.39 36.68
CA SER A 19 -27.02 -10.45 37.85
C SER A 19 -25.59 -10.82 37.45
N PHE A 20 -24.65 -9.89 37.67
CA PHE A 20 -23.23 -10.11 37.38
C PHE A 20 -22.61 -11.27 38.19
N THR A 21 -23.19 -11.61 39.35
CA THR A 21 -22.65 -12.67 40.21
C THR A 21 -22.95 -14.07 39.68
N GLU A 22 -24.09 -14.25 39.02
CA GLU A 22 -24.46 -15.52 38.38
C GLU A 22 -23.57 -15.81 37.17
N VAL A 23 -23.30 -14.78 36.35
CA VAL A 23 -22.37 -14.89 35.21
C VAL A 23 -20.97 -15.29 35.69
N LEU A 24 -20.48 -14.71 36.78
CA LEU A 24 -19.16 -15.06 37.33
C LEU A 24 -19.11 -16.50 37.87
N TYR A 25 -20.22 -17.00 38.42
CA TYR A 25 -20.34 -18.38 38.90
C TYR A 25 -20.35 -19.39 37.73
N GLU A 26 -21.12 -19.12 36.68
CA GLU A 26 -21.16 -19.92 35.46
C GLU A 26 -19.81 -19.92 34.71
N LEU A 27 -19.11 -18.78 34.68
CA LEU A 27 -17.78 -18.67 34.09
C LEU A 27 -16.72 -19.50 34.84
N SER A 28 -16.91 -19.75 36.14
CA SER A 28 -15.99 -20.53 36.98
C SER A 28 -16.18 -22.04 36.84
N THR A 29 -17.35 -22.48 36.38
CA THR A 29 -17.75 -23.88 36.30
C THR A 29 -17.59 -24.46 34.90
N ASP A 30 -17.62 -23.64 33.85
CA ASP A 30 -17.46 -24.08 32.46
C ASP A 30 -16.21 -23.45 31.77
N PRO A 31 -15.12 -24.23 31.57
CA PRO A 31 -13.87 -23.71 31.00
C PRO A 31 -14.01 -23.23 29.55
N LEU A 32 -15.03 -23.71 28.83
CA LEU A 32 -15.29 -23.29 27.44
C LEU A 32 -15.94 -21.91 27.39
N LEU A 33 -16.87 -21.63 28.31
CA LEU A 33 -17.52 -20.33 28.46
C LEU A 33 -16.50 -19.25 28.83
N PHE A 34 -15.56 -19.59 29.71
CA PHE A 34 -14.45 -18.73 30.09
C PHE A 34 -13.57 -18.35 28.89
N LEU A 35 -13.21 -19.30 28.01
CA LEU A 35 -12.41 -19.02 26.82
C LEU A 35 -13.13 -18.12 25.82
N VAL A 36 -14.43 -18.36 25.58
CA VAL A 36 -15.24 -17.56 24.65
C VAL A 36 -15.38 -16.11 25.13
N PHE A 37 -15.41 -15.88 26.44
CA PHE A 37 -15.44 -14.54 27.01
C PHE A 37 -14.06 -13.89 27.13
N LEU A 38 -13.04 -14.63 27.56
CA LEU A 38 -11.71 -14.10 27.84
C LEU A 38 -10.95 -13.71 26.57
N ILE A 39 -11.02 -14.52 25.52
CA ILE A 39 -10.31 -14.27 24.25
C ILE A 39 -10.66 -12.91 23.62
N PRO A 40 -11.93 -12.54 23.43
CA PRO A 40 -12.27 -11.23 22.86
C PRO A 40 -11.88 -10.07 23.78
N VAL A 41 -11.98 -10.23 25.11
CA VAL A 41 -11.54 -9.21 26.07
C VAL A 41 -10.02 -9.00 25.99
N LEU A 42 -9.25 -10.08 25.93
CA LEU A 42 -7.79 -10.04 25.75
C LEU A 42 -7.40 -9.39 24.42
N MET A 43 -8.11 -9.71 23.32
CA MET A 43 -7.87 -9.11 22.01
C MET A 43 -8.04 -7.59 22.03
N VAL A 44 -9.08 -7.08 22.69
CA VAL A 44 -9.29 -5.63 22.85
C VAL A 44 -8.15 -5.00 23.65
N VAL A 45 -7.75 -5.62 24.77
CA VAL A 45 -6.64 -5.13 25.60
C VAL A 45 -5.33 -5.09 24.83
N ILE A 46 -5.00 -6.16 24.09
CA ILE A 46 -3.79 -6.23 23.26
C ILE A 46 -3.82 -5.16 22.17
N TYR A 47 -4.96 -4.96 21.51
CA TYR A 47 -5.13 -3.94 20.49
C TYR A 47 -4.87 -2.53 21.02
N PHE A 48 -5.41 -2.20 22.20
CA PHE A 48 -5.15 -0.92 22.87
C PHE A 48 -3.68 -0.73 23.23
N ILE A 49 -3.00 -1.77 23.71
CA ILE A 49 -1.57 -1.73 24.03
C ILE A 49 -0.76 -1.46 22.75
N ILE A 50 -1.06 -2.15 21.65
CA ILE A 50 -0.39 -1.95 20.35
C ILE A 50 -0.59 -0.51 19.86
N LEU A 51 -1.83 0.02 19.92
CA LEU A 51 -2.11 1.39 19.54
C LEU A 51 -1.32 2.39 20.38
N LYS A 52 -1.25 2.19 21.70
CA LYS A 52 -0.50 3.07 22.60
C LYS A 52 1.00 3.04 22.29
N ILE A 53 1.58 1.85 22.11
CA ILE A 53 3.00 1.71 21.74
C ILE A 53 3.28 2.36 20.39
N ASN A 54 2.41 2.17 19.39
CA ASN A 54 2.57 2.77 18.07
C ASN A 54 2.38 4.29 18.09
N ALA A 55 1.48 4.81 18.92
CA ALA A 55 1.31 6.25 19.12
C ALA A 55 2.54 6.89 19.76
N LEU A 56 3.14 6.23 20.77
CA LEU A 56 4.41 6.66 21.37
C LEU A 56 5.60 6.58 20.40
N ARG A 57 5.56 5.67 19.42
CA ARG A 57 6.62 5.52 18.39
C ARG A 57 6.48 6.49 17.22
N ARG A 58 5.28 7.03 16.98
CA ARG A 58 5.10 8.09 16.00
C ARG A 58 5.75 9.34 16.57
N LYS A 59 6.89 9.75 15.99
CA LYS A 59 7.41 11.11 16.18
C LYS A 59 6.25 12.04 15.81
N VAL A 60 5.75 12.77 16.79
CA VAL A 60 4.96 13.98 16.52
C VAL A 60 5.88 14.85 15.69
N ASP A 61 5.45 15.24 14.48
CA ASP A 61 6.21 16.16 13.65
C ASP A 61 6.51 17.38 14.51
N SER A 62 7.80 17.56 14.81
CA SER A 62 8.25 18.69 15.63
C SER A 62 7.85 19.98 14.95
N GLU A 63 7.57 21.02 15.73
CA GLU A 63 7.39 22.37 15.19
C GLU A 63 8.51 22.67 14.17
N PRO A 64 8.15 23.29 13.03
CA PRO A 64 9.10 23.52 11.95
C PRO A 64 10.32 24.27 12.50
N THR A 65 11.50 23.74 12.20
CA THR A 65 12.74 24.40 12.65
C THR A 65 12.87 25.76 11.97
N LEU A 66 13.50 26.75 12.64
CA LEU A 66 13.78 28.09 12.06
C LEU A 66 14.55 28.04 10.72
N ILE A 67 15.16 26.89 10.40
CA ILE A 67 15.83 26.62 9.12
C ILE A 67 14.81 26.22 8.04
N GLN A 68 13.79 25.43 8.40
CA GLN A 68 12.68 25.06 7.50
C GLN A 68 11.75 26.24 7.19
N GLU A 69 11.52 27.16 8.14
CA GLU A 69 10.77 28.39 7.86
C GLU A 69 11.51 29.32 6.88
N LYS A 70 12.84 29.23 6.84
CA LYS A 70 13.71 29.97 5.90
C LYS A 70 13.98 29.20 4.61
N GLU A 71 13.48 27.98 4.50
CA GLU A 71 13.60 27.19 3.28
C GLU A 71 12.64 27.82 2.25
N THR A 72 13.19 28.71 1.41
CA THR A 72 12.46 29.26 0.28
C THR A 72 11.97 28.09 -0.55
N PHE A 73 10.65 27.94 -0.70
CA PHE A 73 10.04 27.01 -1.63
C PHE A 73 10.55 27.38 -3.03
N LYS A 74 11.62 26.71 -3.47
CA LYS A 74 12.08 26.82 -4.84
C LYS A 74 11.02 26.13 -5.67
N LEU A 75 10.14 26.89 -6.29
CA LEU A 75 9.36 26.36 -7.41
C LEU A 75 10.40 25.77 -8.38
N PRO A 76 10.21 24.54 -8.87
CA PRO A 76 11.06 24.04 -9.95
C PRO A 76 10.86 24.98 -11.15
N GLU A 77 11.82 25.88 -11.35
CA GLU A 77 11.71 27.03 -12.27
C GLU A 77 11.72 26.61 -13.75
N ASP A 78 12.15 25.38 -14.06
CA ASP A 78 12.66 25.12 -15.41
C ASP A 78 11.68 24.32 -16.28
N TYR A 79 11.01 23.29 -15.76
CA TYR A 79 10.28 22.36 -16.63
C TYR A 79 9.02 22.97 -17.26
N ILE A 80 8.23 23.72 -16.48
CA ILE A 80 6.99 24.31 -16.97
C ILE A 80 7.26 25.56 -17.82
N ASN A 81 8.28 26.34 -17.48
CA ASN A 81 8.59 27.58 -18.19
C ASN A 81 9.26 27.35 -19.55
N GLU A 82 10.17 26.37 -19.66
CA GLU A 82 10.81 26.02 -20.93
C GLU A 82 9.81 25.36 -21.89
N GLU A 83 8.99 24.40 -21.43
CA GLU A 83 7.97 23.76 -22.28
C GLU A 83 6.90 24.78 -22.74
N MET A 84 6.53 25.74 -21.89
CA MET A 84 5.58 26.81 -22.24
C MET A 84 6.06 27.69 -23.40
N LEU A 85 7.37 27.91 -23.57
CA LEU A 85 7.92 28.64 -24.71
C LEU A 85 7.65 27.91 -26.03
N TYR A 86 7.79 26.58 -26.07
CA TYR A 86 7.48 25.78 -27.26
C TYR A 86 5.98 25.71 -27.54
N VAL A 87 5.14 25.68 -26.50
CA VAL A 87 3.67 25.79 -26.65
C VAL A 87 3.26 27.14 -27.24
N GLN A 88 3.82 28.24 -26.74
CA GLN A 88 3.56 29.59 -27.26
C GLN A 88 4.00 29.74 -28.72
N ASN A 89 5.14 29.13 -29.07
CA ASN A 89 5.67 29.13 -30.43
C ASN A 89 4.98 28.12 -31.37
N ARG A 90 4.02 27.33 -30.86
CA ARG A 90 3.34 26.25 -31.59
C ARG A 90 4.31 25.28 -32.27
N ASP A 91 5.45 25.04 -31.62
CA ASP A 91 6.51 24.18 -32.14
C ASP A 91 6.14 22.70 -31.90
N TYR A 92 5.32 22.16 -32.81
CA TYR A 92 4.88 20.77 -32.76
C TYR A 92 6.04 19.78 -32.90
N ASP A 93 7.03 20.12 -33.73
CA ASP A 93 8.16 19.25 -34.05
C ASP A 93 8.98 18.93 -32.79
N HIS A 94 9.12 19.90 -31.87
CA HIS A 94 9.76 19.67 -30.57
C HIS A 94 9.08 18.55 -29.76
N PHE A 95 7.74 18.58 -29.68
CA PHE A 95 6.96 17.58 -28.95
C PHE A 95 7.00 16.21 -29.65
N GLU A 96 6.92 16.19 -30.98
CA GLU A 96 7.02 14.95 -31.76
C GLU A 96 8.38 14.26 -31.56
N LEU A 97 9.48 15.02 -31.64
CA LEU A 97 10.83 14.51 -31.44
C LEU A 97 11.04 13.96 -30.02
N ASN A 98 10.58 14.68 -29.00
CA ASN A 98 10.69 14.24 -27.61
C ASN A 98 9.88 12.96 -27.34
N LEU A 99 8.69 12.85 -27.94
CA LEU A 99 7.86 11.65 -27.87
C LEU A 99 8.53 10.47 -28.58
N GLU A 100 9.12 10.71 -29.75
CA GLU A 100 9.84 9.68 -30.49
C GLU A 100 11.07 9.18 -29.72
N GLU A 101 11.84 10.09 -29.11
CA GLU A 101 13.00 9.74 -28.29
C GLU A 101 12.58 8.94 -27.04
N SER A 102 11.50 9.36 -26.38
CA SER A 102 10.93 8.66 -25.22
C SER A 102 10.45 7.25 -25.60
N SER A 103 9.78 7.11 -26.74
CA SER A 103 9.36 5.82 -27.30
C SER A 103 10.56 4.90 -27.59
N ARG A 104 11.63 5.44 -28.20
CA ARG A 104 12.88 4.71 -28.44
C ARG A 104 13.52 4.24 -27.13
N LYS A 105 13.56 5.09 -26.10
CA LYS A 105 14.06 4.75 -24.74
C LYS A 105 13.26 3.61 -24.11
N ILE A 106 11.92 3.70 -24.13
CA ILE A 106 11.03 2.65 -23.60
C ILE A 106 11.24 1.33 -24.33
N LYS A 107 11.35 1.36 -25.66
CA LYS A 107 11.61 0.16 -26.48
C LYS A 107 12.96 -0.47 -26.15
N ALA A 108 14.00 0.33 -25.91
CA ALA A 108 15.30 -0.15 -25.48
C ALA A 108 15.25 -0.81 -24.10
N LEU A 109 14.56 -0.18 -23.13
CA LEU A 109 14.35 -0.73 -21.79
C LEU A 109 13.56 -2.05 -21.82
N SER A 110 12.49 -2.13 -22.62
CA SER A 110 11.71 -3.35 -22.82
C SER A 110 12.55 -4.50 -23.40
N LYS A 111 13.39 -4.21 -24.39
CA LYS A 111 14.34 -5.20 -24.95
C LYS A 111 15.36 -5.65 -23.92
N TYR A 112 15.86 -4.72 -23.09
CA TYR A 112 16.78 -5.02 -22.00
C TYR A 112 16.13 -5.91 -20.93
N LEU A 113 14.91 -5.58 -20.50
CA LEU A 113 14.11 -6.36 -19.56
C LEU A 113 13.89 -7.79 -20.08
N THR A 114 13.55 -7.94 -21.36
CA THR A 114 13.36 -9.24 -22.01
C THR A 114 14.64 -10.09 -21.96
N ARG A 115 15.80 -9.49 -22.21
CA ARG A 115 17.10 -10.17 -22.12
C ARG A 115 17.38 -10.65 -20.69
N LYS A 116 17.13 -9.80 -19.70
CA LYS A 116 17.30 -10.12 -18.28
C LYS A 116 16.36 -11.23 -17.83
N ALA A 117 15.08 -11.17 -18.20
CA ALA A 117 14.10 -12.21 -17.93
C ALA A 117 14.48 -13.57 -18.54
N ARG A 118 15.06 -13.59 -19.76
CA ARG A 118 15.61 -14.82 -20.36
C ARG A 118 16.78 -15.37 -19.56
N LYS A 119 17.72 -14.51 -19.13
CA LYS A 119 18.86 -14.91 -18.29
C LYS A 119 18.41 -15.49 -16.95
N TYR A 120 17.46 -14.83 -16.28
CA TYR A 120 16.86 -15.31 -15.04
C TYR A 120 16.21 -16.69 -15.20
N ARG A 121 15.41 -16.90 -16.25
CA ARG A 121 14.80 -18.21 -16.56
C ARG A 121 15.84 -19.32 -16.76
N ARG A 122 16.91 -19.04 -17.51
CA ARG A 122 18.01 -19.99 -17.71
C ARG A 122 18.71 -20.37 -16.39
N MET A 123 18.89 -19.40 -15.50
CA MET A 123 19.49 -19.65 -14.19
C MET A 123 18.55 -20.46 -13.28
N LYS A 124 17.25 -20.16 -13.29
CA LYS A 124 16.24 -20.94 -12.55
C LYS A 124 16.27 -22.40 -12.98
N TYR A 125 16.28 -22.66 -14.29
CA TYR A 125 16.42 -24.00 -14.84
C TYR A 125 17.71 -24.67 -14.34
N ARG A 126 18.87 -24.02 -14.47
CA ARG A 126 20.16 -24.58 -14.01
C ARG A 126 20.16 -24.94 -12.53
N ILE A 127 19.54 -24.14 -11.65
CA ILE A 127 19.47 -24.46 -10.21
C ILE A 127 18.75 -25.79 -9.97
N THR A 128 17.64 -26.03 -10.68
CA THR A 128 16.83 -27.25 -10.51
C THR A 128 17.62 -28.51 -10.83
N TYR A 129 18.53 -28.48 -11.82
CA TYR A 129 19.32 -29.64 -12.25
C TYR A 129 20.75 -29.67 -11.68
N THR A 130 21.14 -28.70 -10.85
CA THR A 130 22.47 -28.68 -10.23
C THR A 130 22.46 -29.55 -8.98
N ALA A 131 23.32 -30.56 -8.89
CA ALA A 131 23.43 -31.40 -7.69
C ALA A 131 24.22 -30.73 -6.55
N SER A 132 25.21 -29.89 -6.88
CA SER A 132 26.09 -29.24 -5.88
C SER A 132 25.38 -28.10 -5.14
N GLU A 133 25.22 -28.24 -3.82
CA GLU A 133 24.65 -27.20 -2.94
C GLU A 133 25.44 -25.89 -2.96
N ARG A 134 26.78 -25.97 -3.03
CA ARG A 134 27.64 -24.78 -3.14
C ARG A 134 27.35 -24.00 -4.43
N MET A 135 27.15 -24.71 -5.54
CA MET A 135 26.83 -24.11 -6.82
C MET A 135 25.39 -23.56 -6.84
N LYS A 136 24.42 -24.25 -6.21
CA LYS A 136 23.04 -23.75 -6.05
C LYS A 136 23.02 -22.41 -5.30
N LYS A 137 23.71 -22.30 -4.16
CA LYS A 137 23.80 -21.03 -3.40
C LYS A 137 24.37 -19.89 -4.26
N LYS A 138 25.48 -20.12 -4.95
CA LYS A 138 26.10 -19.12 -5.84
C LYS A 138 25.18 -18.71 -7.00
N LEU A 139 24.41 -19.65 -7.56
CA LEU A 139 23.42 -19.37 -8.60
C LEU A 139 22.23 -18.59 -8.05
N ALA A 140 21.75 -18.92 -6.84
CA ALA A 140 20.65 -18.23 -6.17
C ALA A 140 21.00 -16.76 -5.87
N GLU A 141 22.21 -16.48 -5.37
CA GLU A 141 22.71 -15.11 -5.18
C GLU A 141 22.73 -14.32 -6.48
N LYS A 142 23.26 -14.92 -7.56
CA LYS A 142 23.27 -14.28 -8.88
C LYS A 142 21.84 -14.06 -9.40
N MET A 143 20.92 -15.00 -9.16
CA MET A 143 19.52 -14.85 -9.54
C MET A 143 18.85 -13.71 -8.79
N GLN A 144 19.14 -13.54 -7.51
CA GLN A 144 18.61 -12.45 -6.71
C GLN A 144 19.12 -11.09 -7.23
N LYS A 145 20.39 -11.00 -7.64
CA LYS A 145 20.94 -9.80 -8.30
C LYS A 145 20.21 -9.50 -9.61
N GLU A 146 20.06 -10.49 -10.48
CA GLU A 146 19.33 -10.31 -11.75
C GLU A 146 17.85 -9.95 -11.53
N PHE A 147 17.21 -10.51 -10.49
CA PHE A 147 15.82 -10.16 -10.14
C PHE A 147 15.70 -8.71 -9.68
N LYS A 148 16.62 -8.22 -8.85
CA LYS A 148 16.67 -6.81 -8.44
C LYS A 148 16.81 -5.89 -9.65
N GLU A 149 17.67 -6.23 -10.61
CA GLU A 149 17.82 -5.46 -11.85
C GLU A 149 16.56 -5.50 -12.74
N ILE A 150 15.85 -6.63 -12.80
CA ILE A 150 14.57 -6.73 -13.51
C ILE A 150 13.55 -5.78 -12.87
N MET A 151 13.46 -5.77 -11.55
CA MET A 151 12.53 -4.91 -10.81
C MET A 151 12.88 -3.43 -10.96
N SER A 152 14.17 -3.07 -10.96
CA SER A 152 14.57 -1.67 -11.15
C SER A 152 14.20 -1.18 -12.56
N VAL A 153 14.46 -1.98 -13.60
CA VAL A 153 14.10 -1.64 -14.99
C VAL A 153 12.58 -1.55 -15.14
N TYR A 154 11.83 -2.46 -14.53
CA TYR A 154 10.36 -2.42 -14.54
C TYR A 154 9.84 -1.14 -13.88
N ALA A 155 10.37 -0.77 -12.71
CA ALA A 155 10.01 0.47 -12.03
C ALA A 155 10.35 1.72 -12.88
N THR A 156 11.48 1.72 -13.58
CA THR A 156 11.82 2.81 -14.51
C THR A 156 10.82 2.92 -15.66
N ILE A 157 10.44 1.80 -16.28
CA ILE A 157 9.42 1.79 -17.34
C ILE A 157 8.09 2.32 -16.80
N GLN A 158 7.67 1.83 -15.62
CA GLN A 158 6.42 2.24 -14.99
C GLN A 158 6.41 3.75 -14.68
N LYS A 159 7.53 4.30 -14.18
CA LYS A 159 7.66 5.73 -13.92
C LYS A 159 7.49 6.54 -15.21
N VAL A 160 8.19 6.17 -16.28
CA VAL A 160 8.07 6.85 -17.59
C VAL A 160 6.64 6.77 -18.11
N THR A 161 5.95 5.64 -17.94
CA THR A 161 4.54 5.50 -18.33
C THR A 161 3.59 6.36 -17.48
N ILE A 162 3.82 6.48 -16.17
CA ILE A 162 3.01 7.35 -15.30
C ILE A 162 3.22 8.83 -15.66
N ASP A 163 4.45 9.23 -15.94
CA ASP A 163 4.76 10.60 -16.39
C ASP A 163 4.05 10.91 -17.73
N LEU A 164 3.89 9.91 -18.61
CA LEU A 164 3.08 9.99 -19.84
C LEU A 164 1.56 10.02 -19.60
N ASP A 165 1.06 9.42 -18.51
CA ASP A 165 -0.39 9.35 -18.22
C ASP A 165 -0.90 10.62 -17.49
N LEU A 166 0.00 11.41 -16.88
CA LEU A 166 -0.32 12.69 -16.24
C LEU A 166 -0.73 13.79 -17.25
N SER A 167 -0.49 13.60 -18.55
CA SER A 167 -0.99 14.48 -19.61
C SER A 167 -2.45 14.21 -20.01
N ARG A 168 -3.15 13.27 -19.37
CA ARG A 168 -4.62 13.09 -19.50
C ARG A 168 -5.43 13.98 -18.57
N ILE A 169 -4.80 14.86 -17.80
CA ILE A 169 -5.49 15.85 -16.98
C ILE A 169 -5.68 17.11 -17.82
N LYS A 170 -6.95 17.42 -18.15
CA LYS A 170 -7.49 18.52 -18.99
C LYS A 170 -7.76 18.19 -20.46
N GLU A 171 -8.56 17.17 -20.69
CA GLU A 171 -9.76 17.43 -21.51
C GLU A 171 -10.93 17.48 -20.54
N GLU A 172 -11.62 18.64 -20.55
CA GLU A 172 -12.74 19.10 -19.70
C GLU A 172 -12.40 19.82 -18.38
#